data_AF-A0A150G8P6-F1
#
_entry.id   AF-A0A150G8P6-F1
#
_cell.length_a   1.000
_cell.length_b   1.000
_cell.length_c   1.000
_cell.angle_alpha   90.00
_cell.angle_beta   90.00
_cell.angle_gamma   90.00
#
_symmetry.space_group_name_H-M   'P 1'
#
loop_
_entity.id
_entity.type
_entity.pdbx_description
1 polymer ?
#
loop_
_entity_poly.entity_id
_entity_poly.type
_entity_poly.pdbx_seq_one_letter_code
_entity_poly.pdbx_strand_id
1 'polypeptide(L)'
;MYLQVMWKFLEQRSFPLTETEYMQQLDAVAEYLTDWGVADTVRQAIMQTRKPPGYTVGGGARCVSIPLAVDLSGSRSSEWE
;
A
#
# COMPACT_ATOMS: atom_id res chain seq x y z
N MET A 1 -0.43 -4.58 -10.57
CA MET A 1 -0.74 -4.75 -9.13
C MET A 1 -1.08 -3.38 -8.52
N TYR A 2 -1.75 -3.30 -7.37
CA TYR A 2 -2.03 -2.02 -6.68
C TYR A 2 -1.60 -2.07 -5.20
N LEU A 3 -1.05 -0.97 -4.69
CA LEU A 3 -0.79 -0.75 -3.27
C LEU A 3 -1.92 0.12 -2.70
N GLN A 4 -2.68 -0.40 -1.74
CA GLN A 4 -3.75 0.33 -1.08
C GLN A 4 -3.27 0.90 0.25
N VAL A 5 -3.11 2.22 0.33
CA VAL A 5 -2.79 2.91 1.57
C VAL A 5 -4.10 3.25 2.28
N MET A 6 -4.31 2.61 3.44
CA MET A 6 -5.48 2.86 4.29
C MET A 6 -5.21 3.97 5.31
N TRP A 7 -6.30 4.54 5.81
CA TRP A 7 -6.34 5.69 6.71
C TRP A 7 -6.21 5.34 8.20
N LYS A 8 -6.28 4.05 8.55
CA LYS A 8 -6.09 3.60 9.92
C LYS A 8 -4.65 3.84 10.32
N PHE A 9 -4.48 4.64 11.36
CA PHE A 9 -3.18 4.98 11.92
C PHE A 9 -3.07 4.45 13.35
N LEU A 10 -1.84 4.30 13.81
CA LEU A 10 -1.47 3.64 15.05
C LEU A 10 -2.17 4.20 16.31
N GLU A 11 -2.47 5.50 16.41
CA GLU A 11 -3.11 6.05 17.63
C GLU A 11 -4.63 5.81 17.70
N GLN A 12 -5.25 5.11 16.73
CA GLN A 12 -6.62 4.65 16.91
C GLN A 12 -6.69 3.50 17.91
N ARG A 13 -7.55 3.64 18.93
CA ARG A 13 -7.82 2.67 20.00
C ARG A 13 -8.18 1.24 19.52
N SER A 14 -8.51 1.07 18.25
CA SER A 14 -8.91 -0.21 17.62
C SER A 14 -7.99 -0.58 16.46
N PHE A 15 -6.73 -0.16 16.52
CA PHE A 15 -5.69 -0.63 15.61
C PHE A 15 -5.27 -2.05 16.03
N PRO A 16 -5.24 -3.03 15.11
CA PRO A 16 -5.04 -4.43 15.47
C PRO A 16 -3.58 -4.79 15.78
N LEU A 17 -2.62 -3.93 15.43
CA LEU A 17 -1.19 -4.18 15.59
C LEU A 17 -0.60 -3.28 16.68
N THR A 18 0.43 -3.76 17.36
CA THR A 18 1.29 -2.91 18.18
C THR A 18 2.18 -2.01 17.32
N GLU A 19 2.79 -0.98 17.92
CA GLU A 19 3.73 -0.08 17.21
C GLU A 19 4.86 -0.86 16.52
N THR A 20 5.46 -1.81 17.24
CA THR A 20 6.56 -2.64 16.74
C THR A 20 6.12 -3.50 15.56
N GLU A 21 4.98 -4.20 15.68
CA GLU A 21 4.45 -5.04 14.60
C GLU A 21 4.08 -4.21 13.37
N TYR A 22 3.54 -3.01 13.58
CA TYR A 22 3.22 -2.09 12.50
C TYR A 22 4.48 -1.63 11.76
N MET A 23 5.54 -1.26 12.48
CA MET A 23 6.82 -0.90 11.87
C MET A 23 7.42 -2.08 11.10
N GLN A 24 7.39 -3.30 11.66
CA GLN A 24 7.89 -4.50 10.97
C GLN A 24 7.10 -4.82 9.70
N GLN A 25 5.77 -4.66 9.73
CA GLN A 25 4.92 -4.81 8.55
C GLN A 25 5.26 -3.78 7.47
N LEU A 26 5.47 -2.51 7.86
CA LEU A 26 5.88 -1.47 6.93
C LEU A 26 7.24 -1.75 6.31
N ASP A 27 8.20 -2.22 7.09
CA ASP A 27 9.54 -2.58 6.62
C ASP A 27 9.50 -3.71 5.59
N ALA A 28 8.75 -4.78 5.89
CA ALA A 28 8.53 -5.88 4.94
C ALA A 28 7.88 -5.41 3.63
N VAL A 29 6.87 -4.54 3.69
CA VAL A 29 6.26 -3.95 2.48
C VAL A 29 7.28 -3.11 1.71
N ALA A 30 8.10 -2.31 2.39
CA ALA A 30 9.13 -1.50 1.75
C ALA A 30 10.20 -2.36 1.06
N GLU A 31 10.58 -3.49 1.66
CA GLU A 31 11.46 -4.48 1.06
C GLU A 31 10.88 -5.03 -0.24
N TYR A 32 9.62 -5.47 -0.24
CA TYR A 32 8.95 -5.95 -1.46
C TYR A 32 8.87 -4.89 -2.56
N LEU A 33 8.54 -3.64 -2.21
CA LEU A 33 8.50 -2.55 -3.19
C LEU A 33 9.87 -2.24 -3.79
N THR A 34 10.93 -2.46 -3.02
CA THR A 34 12.32 -2.29 -3.47
C THR A 34 12.74 -3.44 -4.38
N ASP A 35 12.45 -4.69 -3.99
CA ASP A 35 12.73 -5.88 -4.80
C ASP A 35 12.03 -5.83 -6.17
N TRP A 36 10.78 -5.36 -6.20
CA TRP A 36 10.03 -5.17 -7.44
C TRP A 36 10.45 -3.92 -8.24
N GLY A 37 11.40 -3.11 -7.75
CA GLY A 37 11.88 -1.91 -8.44
C GLY A 37 10.85 -0.78 -8.57
N VAL A 38 9.76 -0.81 -7.79
CA VAL A 38 8.66 0.18 -7.85
C VAL A 38 8.67 1.19 -6.70
N ALA A 39 9.68 1.13 -5.82
CA ALA A 39 9.79 2.01 -4.65
C ALA A 39 9.76 3.51 -5.01
N ASP A 40 10.44 3.93 -6.08
CA ASP A 40 10.45 5.34 -6.52
C ASP A 40 9.07 5.78 -7.01
N THR A 41 8.41 4.95 -7.82
CA THR A 41 7.03 5.17 -8.30
C THR A 41 6.07 5.37 -7.12
N VAL A 42 6.20 4.56 -6.06
CA VAL A 42 5.38 4.71 -4.86
C VAL A 42 5.66 6.03 -4.13
N ARG A 43 6.94 6.40 -3.95
CA ARG A 43 7.29 7.71 -3.34
C ARG A 43 6.71 8.87 -4.14
N GLN A 44 6.86 8.86 -5.46
CA GLN A 44 6.31 9.89 -6.33
C GLN A 44 4.78 9.94 -6.26
N ALA A 45 4.11 8.79 -6.28
CA ALA A 45 2.66 8.72 -6.18
C ALA A 45 2.14 9.26 -4.84
N ILE A 46 2.84 8.97 -3.73
CA ILE A 46 2.52 9.52 -2.41
C ILE A 46 2.68 11.05 -2.41
N MET A 47 3.80 11.57 -2.93
CA MET A 47 4.04 13.02 -3.00
C MET A 47 3.04 13.77 -3.88
N GLN A 48 2.58 13.14 -4.96
CA GLN A 48 1.57 13.72 -5.86
C GLN A 48 0.14 13.58 -5.33
N THR A 49 -0.09 12.76 -4.30
CA THR A 49 -1.43 12.51 -3.75
C THR A 49 -1.91 13.72 -2.96
N ARG A 50 -2.87 14.45 -3.52
CA ARG A 50 -3.49 15.63 -2.89
C ARG A 50 -4.56 15.30 -1.85
N LYS A 51 -5.07 14.07 -1.86
CA LYS A 51 -6.18 13.63 -0.99
C LYS A 51 -5.70 12.47 -0.12
N PRO A 52 -5.43 12.69 1.18
CA PRO A 52 -4.99 11.62 2.05
C PRO A 52 -6.11 10.58 2.22
N PRO A 53 -5.75 9.34 2.60
CA PRO A 53 -6.73 8.33 2.96
C PRO A 53 -7.50 8.80 4.22
N GLY A 54 -8.81 8.58 4.26
CA GLY A 54 -9.65 9.07 5.37
C GLY A 54 -11.12 8.73 5.19
N TYR A 55 -11.98 9.36 5.98
CA TYR A 55 -13.42 9.33 5.71
C TYR A 55 -13.81 10.30 4.60
N THR A 56 -14.69 9.84 3.74
CA THR A 56 -15.40 10.67 2.78
C THR A 56 -16.52 11.44 3.48
N VAL A 57 -17.00 12.52 2.85
CA VAL A 57 -18.11 13.36 3.35
C VAL A 57 -19.41 12.55 3.53
N GLY A 58 -19.52 11.35 2.94
CA GLY A 58 -20.64 10.41 3.11
C GLY A 58 -20.41 9.27 4.11
N GLY A 59 -19.38 9.33 4.96
CA GLY A 59 -19.10 8.30 5.98
C GLY A 59 -18.42 7.02 5.44
N GLY A 60 -18.21 6.91 4.13
CA GLY A 60 -17.41 5.82 3.54
C GLY A 60 -15.92 6.02 3.79
N ALA A 61 -15.17 4.92 3.99
CA ALA A 61 -13.71 4.96 4.06
C ALA A 61 -13.10 5.09 2.65
N ARG A 62 -12.10 5.96 2.51
CA ARG A 62 -11.32 6.16 1.29
C ARG A 62 -9.90 5.71 1.53
N CYS A 63 -9.45 4.75 0.72
CA CYS A 63 -8.04 4.42 0.58
C CYS A 63 -7.41 5.19 -0.58
N VAL A 64 -6.08 5.29 -0.58
CA VAL A 64 -5.30 5.74 -1.73
C VAL A 64 -4.77 4.50 -2.43
N SER A 65 -5.24 4.25 -3.66
CA SER A 65 -4.76 3.15 -4.49
C SER A 65 -3.64 3.65 -5.40
N ILE A 66 -2.43 3.15 -5.19
CA ILE A 66 -1.26 3.46 -6.00
C ILE A 66 -1.06 2.31 -7.00
N PRO A 67 -1.12 2.57 -8.32
CA PRO A 67 -0.82 1.55 -9.32
C PRO A 67 0.67 1.20 -9.26
N LEU A 68 0.98 -0.10 -9.13
CA LEU A 68 2.35 -0.59 -9.21
C LEU A 68 2.56 -1.20 -10.60
N ALA A 69 3.53 -0.63 -11.33
CA ALA A 69 4.02 -1.14 -12.60
C ALA A 69 4.98 -2.34 -12.39
N VAL A 70 4.52 -3.34 -11.63
CA VAL A 70 5.23 -4.60 -11.48
C VAL A 70 4.94 -5.45 -12.71
N ASP A 71 5.99 -5.90 -13.37
CA ASP A 71 5.87 -6.90 -14.42
C ASP A 71 5.45 -8.24 -13.79
N LEU A 72 4.19 -8.63 -14.00
CA LEU A 72 3.67 -9.92 -13.58
C LEU A 72 3.74 -10.96 -14.71
N SER A 73 4.45 -10.64 -15.81
CA SER A 73 4.54 -11.49 -17.00
C SER A 73 5.45 -12.71 -16.82
N GLY A 74 6.09 -12.87 -15.66
CA GLY A 74 6.90 -14.04 -15.32
C GLY A 74 6.07 -15.32 -15.19
N SER A 75 6.15 -16.20 -16.21
CA SER A 75 6.01 -17.68 -16.29
C SER A 75 5.04 -18.50 -15.41
N ARG A 76 4.37 -17.96 -14.38
CA ARG A 76 3.44 -18.69 -13.50
C ARG A 76 1.96 -18.45 -13.82
N SER A 77 1.69 -17.54 -14.75
CA SER A 77 0.33 -17.20 -15.18
C SER A 77 -0.25 -18.20 -16.21
N SER A 78 0.54 -19.14 -16.71
CA SER A 78 0.16 -20.06 -17.81
C SER A 78 -0.04 -21.53 -17.39
N GLU A 79 -0.02 -21.84 -16.09
CA GLU A 79 -0.11 -23.24 -15.62
C GLU A 79 -1.54 -23.70 -15.27
N TRP A 80 -2.56 -22.88 -15.55
CA TRP A 80 -3.96 -23.19 -15.25
C TRP A 80 -4.92 -22.84 -16.40
N GLU A 81 -4.52 -23.12 -17.63
CA GLU A 81 -5.43 -23.21 -18.80
C GLU A 81 -5.77 -24.67 -19.13
#